data_AF-A0A536PQ18-F1
#
_entry.id   AF-A0A536PQ18-F1
#
_cell.length_a   1.000
_cell.length_b   1.000
_cell.length_c   1.000
_cell.angle_alpha   90.00
_cell.angle_beta   90.00
_cell.angle_gamma   90.00
#
_symmetry.space_group_name_H-M   'P 1'
#
loop_
_entity.id
_entity.type
_entity.pdbx_description
1 polymer ?
#
loop_
_entity_poly.entity_id
_entity_poly.type
_entity_poly.pdbx_seq_one_letter_code
_entity_poly.pdbx_strand_id
1 'polypeptide(L)'
;MQVAKRHIAIVVDEYGGTAGLVTIEDIVEEIVGEIQDEYDIEETLVEPIPGDDLVAFRLDGRVGMDDLRDLFDLPDEEEEDEEAYDTVGGYIIHRVGRIPLPGAEIPFREVTLRVERADSRRVLKVIASRPRPEEENGGLPDAEAEGFDRDEARERALHDTPSAAR
;
A
#
# COMPACT_ATOMS: atom_id res chain seq x y z
N MET A 1 15.11 -31.05 9.62
CA MET A 1 14.84 -30.84 8.18
C MET A 1 13.35 -31.05 7.95
N GLN A 2 12.55 -29.99 7.90
CA GLN A 2 11.14 -30.10 7.50
C GLN A 2 11.01 -29.68 6.04
N VAL A 3 10.51 -30.61 5.24
CA VAL A 3 10.29 -30.51 3.81
C VAL A 3 9.00 -29.72 3.57
N ALA A 4 9.10 -28.63 2.84
CA ALA A 4 7.95 -27.81 2.43
C ALA A 4 6.99 -28.63 1.57
N LYS A 5 5.75 -28.82 2.05
CA LYS A 5 4.65 -29.33 1.23
C LYS A 5 3.95 -28.13 0.59
N ARG A 6 4.36 -27.78 -0.63
CA ARG A 6 3.66 -26.78 -1.46
C ARG A 6 2.61 -27.53 -2.30
N HIS A 7 1.34 -27.22 -2.09
CA HIS A 7 0.27 -27.56 -3.02
C HIS A 7 0.08 -26.37 -3.95
N ILE A 8 0.60 -26.47 -5.18
CA ILE A 8 0.46 -25.45 -6.22
C ILE A 8 -0.42 -26.05 -7.31
N ALA A 9 -1.48 -25.35 -7.69
CA ALA A 9 -2.24 -25.60 -8.90
C ALA A 9 -2.14 -24.35 -9.79
N ILE A 10 -1.91 -24.56 -11.10
CA ILE A 10 -1.74 -23.50 -12.09
C ILE A 10 -3.01 -23.47 -12.96
N VAL A 11 -3.69 -22.33 -13.01
CA VAL A 11 -4.81 -22.09 -13.93
C VAL A 11 -4.30 -21.29 -15.11
N VAL A 12 -4.60 -21.78 -16.31
CA VAL A 12 -4.15 -21.22 -17.60
C VAL A 12 -5.37 -20.79 -18.40
N ASP A 13 -5.34 -19.57 -18.93
CA ASP A 13 -6.36 -19.05 -19.84
C ASP A 13 -6.17 -19.57 -21.28
N GLU A 14 -7.17 -19.45 -22.17
CA GLU A 14 -7.16 -19.99 -23.53
C GLU A 14 -6.06 -19.38 -24.44
N TYR A 15 -5.37 -18.33 -23.98
CA TYR A 15 -4.23 -17.68 -24.65
C TYR A 15 -2.88 -17.92 -23.95
N GLY A 16 -2.82 -18.78 -22.92
CA GLY A 16 -1.57 -19.15 -22.25
C GLY A 16 -1.09 -18.21 -21.14
N GLY A 17 -1.93 -17.27 -20.68
CA GLY A 17 -1.68 -16.41 -19.52
C GLY A 17 -2.20 -17.03 -18.21
N THR A 18 -1.49 -16.87 -17.10
CA THR A 18 -1.87 -17.41 -15.79
C THR A 18 -2.88 -16.50 -15.07
N ALA A 19 -3.99 -17.07 -14.59
CA ALA A 19 -5.11 -16.33 -14.00
C ALA A 19 -5.23 -16.40 -12.45
N GLY A 20 -4.18 -16.84 -11.74
CA GLY A 20 -4.11 -16.79 -10.26
C GLY A 20 -4.11 -18.16 -9.53
N LEU A 21 -3.70 -18.14 -8.26
CA LEU A 21 -3.55 -19.28 -7.33
C LEU A 21 -4.72 -19.28 -6.33
N VAL A 22 -5.41 -20.41 -6.16
CA VAL A 22 -6.51 -20.61 -5.17
C VAL A 22 -6.16 -21.80 -4.28
N THR A 23 -6.38 -21.71 -2.97
CA THR A 23 -5.99 -22.75 -2.00
C THR A 23 -7.21 -23.43 -1.37
N ILE A 24 -7.00 -24.53 -0.64
CA ILE A 24 -8.10 -25.35 -0.06
C ILE A 24 -8.79 -24.62 1.10
N GLU A 25 -8.08 -23.71 1.74
CA GLU A 25 -8.57 -22.86 2.81
C GLU A 25 -9.73 -21.95 2.35
N ASP A 26 -9.71 -21.49 1.09
CA ASP A 26 -10.77 -20.64 0.49
C ASP A 26 -12.14 -21.36 0.42
N ILE A 27 -12.15 -22.70 0.32
CA ILE A 27 -13.39 -23.49 0.22
C ILE A 27 -13.97 -23.80 1.62
N VAL A 28 -13.11 -23.90 2.64
CA VAL A 28 -13.54 -24.27 4.00
C VAL A 28 -14.18 -23.08 4.73
N GLU A 29 -13.75 -21.85 4.43
CA GLU A 29 -14.29 -20.61 5.02
C GLU A 29 -15.78 -20.40 4.66
N GLU A 30 -16.18 -20.71 3.42
CA GLU A 30 -17.57 -20.58 2.94
C GLU A 30 -18.55 -21.56 3.60
N ILE A 31 -18.07 -22.71 4.10
CA ILE A 31 -18.93 -23.75 4.70
C ILE A 31 -19.15 -23.50 6.19
N VAL A 32 -18.12 -23.06 6.90
CA VAL A 32 -18.22 -22.88 8.35
C VAL A 32 -18.89 -21.56 8.68
N GLY A 33 -18.59 -20.49 7.92
CA GLY A 33 -18.94 -19.13 8.32
C GLY A 33 -18.31 -18.79 9.67
N GLU A 34 -18.07 -17.51 9.92
CA GLU A 34 -17.74 -17.09 11.27
C GLU A 34 -18.96 -17.39 12.14
N ILE A 35 -18.89 -18.40 13.01
CA ILE A 35 -19.86 -18.54 14.11
C ILE A 35 -19.55 -17.36 15.05
N GLN A 36 -20.05 -16.17 14.68
CA GLN A 36 -19.89 -14.94 15.44
C GLN A 36 -20.88 -14.97 16.60
N ASP A 37 -20.36 -14.85 17.82
CA ASP A 37 -21.16 -14.59 19.02
C ASP A 37 -21.73 -13.16 18.93
N GLU A 38 -22.93 -12.94 19.47
CA GLU A 38 -23.76 -11.75 19.17
C GLU A 38 -23.28 -10.44 19.84
N TYR A 39 -22.09 -10.46 20.45
CA TYR A 39 -21.50 -9.34 21.17
C TYR A 39 -19.97 -9.43 21.06
N ASP A 40 -19.33 -8.33 20.65
CA ASP A 40 -17.89 -8.15 20.39
C ASP A 40 -17.37 -8.69 19.05
N ILE A 41 -17.26 -7.81 18.06
CA ILE A 41 -16.00 -7.41 17.38
C ILE A 41 -16.40 -6.25 16.44
N GLU A 42 -15.91 -5.03 16.68
CA GLU A 42 -15.87 -4.04 15.60
C GLU A 42 -14.97 -4.61 14.50
N GLU A 43 -15.56 -5.05 13.38
CA GLU A 43 -14.80 -5.55 12.24
C GLU A 43 -13.72 -4.53 11.87
N THR A 44 -12.46 -4.93 11.97
CA THR A 44 -11.34 -4.05 11.62
C THR A 44 -11.43 -3.74 10.12
N LEU A 45 -11.63 -2.46 9.80
CA LEU A 45 -11.80 -2.01 8.42
C LEU A 45 -10.49 -2.06 7.62
N VAL A 46 -9.35 -1.94 8.31
CA VAL A 46 -8.02 -1.87 7.69
C VAL A 46 -7.02 -2.69 8.50
N GLU A 47 -6.39 -3.67 7.85
CA GLU A 47 -5.39 -4.55 8.46
C GLU A 47 -4.10 -4.52 7.62
N PRO A 48 -2.95 -4.07 8.17
CA PRO A 48 -1.69 -4.11 7.43
C PRO A 48 -1.22 -5.54 7.18
N ILE A 49 -0.69 -5.80 5.99
CA ILE A 49 -0.09 -7.08 5.59
C ILE A 49 1.44 -6.89 5.55
N PRO A 50 2.20 -7.49 6.49
CA PRO A 50 3.64 -7.37 6.51
C PRO A 50 4.30 -7.92 5.23
N GLY A 51 5.22 -7.15 4.66
CA GLY A 51 6.03 -7.53 3.51
C GLY A 51 7.21 -6.58 3.33
N ASP A 52 8.33 -7.11 2.83
CA ASP A 52 9.55 -6.32 2.62
C ASP A 52 9.49 -5.57 1.28
N ASP A 53 8.93 -6.19 0.24
CA ASP A 53 8.93 -5.69 -1.15
C ASP A 53 7.68 -4.86 -1.52
N LEU A 54 6.62 -4.97 -0.73
CA LEU A 54 5.31 -4.38 -1.01
C LEU A 54 4.77 -3.68 0.24
N VAL A 55 4.12 -2.54 0.04
CA VAL A 55 3.19 -1.97 1.02
C VAL A 55 1.82 -2.57 0.72
N ALA A 56 1.22 -3.27 1.69
CA ALA A 56 -0.04 -3.97 1.48
C ALA A 56 -0.98 -3.88 2.70
N PHE A 57 -2.28 -3.78 2.42
CA PHE A 57 -3.33 -3.74 3.42
C PHE A 57 -4.50 -4.62 2.97
N ARG A 58 -5.11 -5.33 3.92
CA ARG A 58 -6.44 -5.92 3.77
C ARG A 58 -7.47 -4.90 4.23
N LEU A 59 -8.42 -4.60 3.35
CA LEU A 59 -9.44 -3.58 3.52
C LEU A 59 -10.82 -4.23 3.50
N ASP A 60 -11.72 -3.74 4.35
CA ASP A 60 -13.15 -3.93 4.17
C ASP A 60 -13.63 -3.15 2.94
N GLY A 61 -14.58 -3.70 2.18
CA GLY A 61 -15.14 -3.04 1.00
C GLY A 61 -15.84 -1.70 1.31
N ARG A 62 -16.12 -1.41 2.59
CA ARG A 62 -16.66 -0.14 3.09
C ARG A 62 -15.62 0.95 3.31
N VAL A 63 -14.32 0.65 3.27
CA VAL A 63 -13.26 1.66 3.41
C VAL A 63 -13.47 2.76 2.35
N GLY A 64 -13.37 4.02 2.76
CA GLY A 64 -13.54 5.17 1.86
C GLY A 64 -12.41 5.25 0.84
N MET A 65 -12.67 5.84 -0.32
CA MET A 65 -11.60 6.12 -1.28
C MET A 65 -10.58 7.13 -0.75
N ASP A 66 -11.02 8.09 0.07
CA ASP A 66 -10.14 9.02 0.77
C ASP A 66 -9.21 8.28 1.73
N ASP A 67 -9.73 7.36 2.55
CA ASP A 67 -8.91 6.53 3.44
C ASP A 67 -7.89 5.70 2.65
N LEU A 68 -8.28 5.14 1.50
CA LEU A 68 -7.36 4.41 0.62
C LEU A 68 -6.24 5.31 0.11
N ARG A 69 -6.54 6.55 -0.27
CA ARG A 69 -5.53 7.53 -0.73
C ARG A 69 -4.57 7.87 0.39
N ASP A 70 -5.09 8.14 1.59
CA ASP A 70 -4.29 8.40 2.79
C ASP A 70 -3.38 7.22 3.13
N LEU A 71 -3.89 5.99 3.05
CA LEU A 71 -3.13 4.75 3.32
C LEU A 71 -1.91 4.56 2.40
N PHE A 72 -1.95 5.11 1.19
CA PHE A 72 -0.90 4.99 0.20
C PHE A 72 -0.23 6.33 -0.13
N ASP A 73 -0.48 7.39 0.65
CA ASP A 73 0.04 8.74 0.43
C ASP A 73 -0.21 9.22 -1.03
N LEU A 74 -1.39 8.94 -1.58
CA LEU A 74 -1.76 9.35 -2.95
C LEU A 74 -2.20 10.81 -2.95
N PRO A 75 -1.85 11.60 -3.98
CA PRO A 75 -2.29 12.99 -4.08
C PRO A 75 -3.81 13.09 -4.31
N ASP A 76 -4.44 14.13 -3.77
CA ASP A 76 -5.83 14.46 -4.08
C ASP A 76 -5.94 15.00 -5.51
N GLU A 77 -6.20 14.09 -6.44
CA GLU A 77 -6.45 14.39 -7.85
C GLU A 77 -7.87 13.94 -8.20
N GLU A 78 -8.65 14.81 -8.83
CA GLU A 78 -10.02 14.49 -9.26
C GLU A 78 -10.00 13.37 -10.30
N GLU A 79 -10.78 12.30 -10.07
CA GLU A 79 -11.07 11.31 -11.10
C GLU A 79 -12.30 11.72 -11.91
N GLU A 80 -12.34 11.38 -13.21
CA GLU A 80 -13.45 11.75 -14.11
C GLU A 80 -14.84 11.31 -13.60
N ASP A 81 -14.90 10.23 -12.82
CA ASP A 81 -16.13 9.62 -12.30
C ASP A 81 -16.16 9.53 -10.75
N GLU A 82 -15.41 10.38 -10.05
CA GLU A 82 -15.26 10.30 -8.58
C GLU A 82 -16.60 10.36 -7.82
N GLU A 83 -17.57 11.14 -8.32
CA GLU A 83 -18.91 11.23 -7.72
C GLU A 83 -19.74 9.93 -7.79
N ALA A 84 -19.29 8.92 -8.57
CA ALA A 84 -20.02 7.68 -8.77
C ALA A 84 -19.72 6.61 -7.70
N TYR A 85 -18.73 6.82 -6.84
CA TYR A 85 -18.32 5.87 -5.81
C TYR A 85 -17.75 6.57 -4.58
N ASP A 86 -18.05 6.05 -3.39
CA ASP A 86 -17.49 6.57 -2.14
C ASP A 86 -16.49 5.60 -1.49
N THR A 87 -16.60 4.30 -1.77
CA THR A 87 -15.85 3.24 -1.09
C THR A 87 -15.01 2.42 -2.07
N VAL A 88 -13.99 1.72 -1.55
CA VAL A 88 -13.16 0.79 -2.32
C VAL A 88 -14.01 -0.26 -3.04
N GLY A 89 -15.00 -0.85 -2.36
CA GLY A 89 -15.92 -1.80 -2.97
C GLY A 89 -16.81 -1.18 -4.05
N GLY A 90 -17.27 0.06 -3.83
CA GLY A 90 -18.03 0.84 -4.80
C GLY A 90 -17.23 1.13 -6.07
N TYR A 91 -15.98 1.60 -5.91
CA TYR A 91 -15.04 1.84 -6.99
C TYR A 91 -14.83 0.58 -7.84
N ILE A 92 -14.56 -0.57 -7.20
CA ILE A 92 -14.36 -1.84 -7.91
C ILE A 92 -15.59 -2.23 -8.73
N ILE A 93 -16.79 -2.15 -8.16
CA ILE A 93 -18.03 -2.49 -8.86
C ILE A 93 -18.29 -1.51 -10.00
N HIS A 94 -18.08 -0.22 -9.77
CA HIS A 94 -18.22 0.82 -10.79
C HIS A 94 -17.28 0.55 -11.97
N ARG A 95 -16.01 0.26 -11.70
CA ARG A 95 -14.98 0.00 -12.72
C ARG A 95 -15.24 -1.27 -13.51
N VAL A 96 -15.72 -2.33 -12.86
CA VAL A 96 -15.98 -3.65 -13.47
C VAL A 96 -17.38 -3.74 -14.10
N GLY A 97 -18.32 -2.89 -13.67
CA GLY A 97 -19.72 -2.89 -14.06
C GLY A 97 -20.58 -4.01 -13.45
N ARG A 98 -20.00 -4.81 -12.55
CA ARG A 98 -20.63 -5.91 -11.81
C ARG A 98 -19.77 -6.28 -10.60
N ILE A 99 -20.28 -7.17 -9.76
CA ILE A 99 -19.49 -7.73 -8.66
C ILE A 99 -18.47 -8.73 -9.24
N PRO A 100 -17.16 -8.50 -9.07
CA PRO A 100 -16.13 -9.41 -9.55
C PRO A 100 -16.02 -10.67 -8.68
N LEU A 101 -15.40 -11.71 -9.23
CA LEU A 101 -15.03 -12.90 -8.48
C LEU A 101 -13.79 -12.64 -7.60
N PRO A 102 -13.63 -13.36 -6.49
CA PRO A 102 -12.36 -13.41 -5.75
C PRO A 102 -11.16 -13.68 -6.66
N GLY A 103 -10.06 -12.99 -6.39
CA GLY A 103 -8.84 -13.01 -7.19
C GLY A 103 -8.78 -11.96 -8.31
N ALA A 104 -9.90 -11.30 -8.65
CA ALA A 104 -9.89 -10.22 -9.64
C ALA A 104 -9.02 -9.04 -9.17
N GLU A 105 -8.22 -8.48 -10.08
CA GLU A 105 -7.34 -7.35 -9.82
C GLU A 105 -7.81 -6.12 -10.61
N ILE A 106 -7.95 -5.00 -9.90
CA ILE A 106 -8.38 -3.73 -10.45
C ILE A 106 -7.28 -2.71 -10.17
N PRO A 107 -6.68 -2.09 -11.20
CA PRO A 107 -5.68 -1.04 -11.00
C PRO A 107 -6.36 0.25 -10.56
N PHE A 108 -5.82 0.89 -9.53
CA PHE A 108 -6.16 2.24 -9.10
C PHE A 108 -4.86 3.02 -8.92
N ARG A 109 -4.51 3.85 -9.92
CA ARG A 109 -3.23 4.57 -9.96
C ARG A 109 -2.05 3.59 -9.79
N GLU A 110 -1.20 3.82 -8.80
CA GLU A 110 -0.06 2.98 -8.41
C GLU A 110 -0.41 1.85 -7.43
N VAL A 111 -1.69 1.70 -7.07
CA VAL A 111 -2.21 0.66 -6.18
C VAL A 111 -2.95 -0.42 -6.98
N THR A 112 -2.68 -1.69 -6.68
CA THR A 112 -3.47 -2.82 -7.17
C THR A 112 -4.48 -3.24 -6.11
N LEU A 113 -5.77 -3.20 -6.47
CA LEU A 113 -6.89 -3.67 -5.64
C LEU A 113 -7.28 -5.08 -6.06
N ARG A 114 -6.91 -6.07 -5.24
CA ARG A 114 -7.27 -7.48 -5.46
C ARG A 114 -8.46 -7.87 -4.60
N VAL A 115 -9.52 -8.35 -5.22
CA VAL A 115 -10.71 -8.84 -4.52
C VAL A 115 -10.35 -10.10 -3.76
N GLU A 116 -10.43 -10.08 -2.44
CA GLU A 116 -10.22 -11.27 -1.61
C GLU A 116 -11.53 -12.00 -1.39
N ARG A 117 -12.61 -11.26 -1.09
CA ARG A 117 -13.94 -11.82 -0.85
C ARG A 117 -15.04 -10.92 -1.39
N ALA A 118 -16.06 -11.50 -2.00
CA ALA A 118 -17.25 -10.81 -2.46
C ALA A 118 -18.48 -11.74 -2.34
N ASP A 119 -19.65 -11.16 -2.08
CA ASP A 119 -20.93 -11.87 -2.09
C ASP A 119 -21.78 -11.47 -3.31
N SER A 120 -23.03 -11.93 -3.37
CA SER A 120 -23.96 -11.60 -4.47
C SER A 120 -24.36 -10.12 -4.59
N ARG A 121 -24.01 -9.28 -3.62
CA ARG A 121 -24.42 -7.87 -3.50
C ARG A 121 -23.25 -6.90 -3.45
N ARG A 122 -22.10 -7.28 -2.92
CA ARG A 122 -20.96 -6.37 -2.71
C ARG A 122 -19.62 -7.08 -2.64
N VAL A 123 -18.56 -6.29 -2.82
CA VAL A 123 -17.20 -6.66 -2.45
C VAL A 123 -17.05 -6.52 -0.93
N LEU A 124 -16.55 -7.55 -0.27
CA LEU A 124 -16.44 -7.64 1.19
C LEU A 124 -15.02 -7.33 1.69
N LYS A 125 -14.01 -7.94 1.07
CA LYS A 125 -12.60 -7.77 1.43
C LYS A 125 -11.74 -7.57 0.19
N VAL A 126 -10.78 -6.66 0.29
CA VAL A 126 -9.87 -6.25 -0.79
C VAL A 126 -8.46 -6.19 -0.25
N ILE A 127 -7.49 -6.76 -0.96
CA ILE A 127 -6.08 -6.53 -0.71
C ILE A 127 -5.64 -5.38 -1.62
N ALA A 128 -5.30 -4.26 -1.01
CA ALA A 128 -4.65 -3.15 -1.69
C ALA A 128 -3.13 -3.28 -1.55
N SER A 129 -2.38 -3.11 -2.63
CA SER A 129 -0.93 -3.20 -2.59
C SER A 129 -0.22 -2.29 -3.59
N ARG A 130 0.97 -1.83 -3.24
CA ARG A 130 1.88 -1.07 -4.10
C ARG A 130 3.32 -1.56 -3.89
N PRO A 131 4.15 -1.69 -4.94
CA PRO A 131 5.58 -1.95 -4.79
C PRO A 131 6.25 -0.86 -3.97
N ARG A 132 7.10 -1.26 -3.01
CA ARG A 132 7.96 -0.26 -2.35
C ARG A 132 8.93 0.26 -3.43
N PRO A 133 9.12 1.58 -3.58
CA PRO A 133 10.19 2.07 -4.42
C PRO A 133 11.48 1.46 -3.91
N GLU A 134 12.25 0.82 -4.79
CA GLU A 134 13.61 0.43 -4.46
C GLU A 134 14.29 1.71 -3.98
N GLU A 135 14.71 1.75 -2.71
CA GLU A 135 15.63 2.81 -2.29
C GLU A 135 16.84 2.63 -3.21
N GLU A 136 16.96 3.52 -4.21
CA GLU A 136 18.20 3.66 -4.96
C GLU A 136 19.27 3.74 -3.90
N ASN A 137 20.10 2.69 -3.81
CA ASN A 137 21.28 2.70 -2.98
C ASN A 137 22.00 3.98 -3.36
N GLY A 138 21.92 4.99 -2.48
CA GLY A 138 22.65 6.22 -2.60
C GLY A 138 24.11 5.85 -2.61
N GLY A 139 24.64 5.59 -3.80
CA GLY A 139 26.05 5.75 -4.08
C GLY A 139 26.35 7.15 -3.58
N LEU A 140 27.12 7.22 -2.49
CA LEU A 140 27.64 8.48 -2.01
C LEU A 140 28.19 9.20 -3.25
N PRO A 141 27.79 10.44 -3.53
CA PRO A 141 28.57 11.23 -4.46
C PRO A 141 30.00 11.24 -3.89
N ASP A 142 30.93 10.67 -4.67
CA ASP A 142 32.35 10.70 -4.38
C ASP A 142 32.73 12.13 -4.00
N ALA A 143 33.44 12.23 -2.88
CA ALA A 143 33.88 13.47 -2.30
C ALA A 143 34.69 14.29 -3.31
N GLU A 144 34.10 15.37 -3.84
CA GLU A 144 34.86 16.51 -4.32
C GLU A 144 35.12 17.43 -3.13
N ALA A 145 36.30 17.22 -2.54
CA ALA A 145 36.89 18.13 -1.58
C ALA A 145 37.21 19.46 -2.28
N GLU A 146 36.27 20.39 -2.29
CA GLU A 146 36.60 21.79 -2.55
C GLU A 146 37.32 22.36 -1.32
N GLY A 147 38.61 22.63 -1.50
CA GLY A 147 39.47 23.23 -0.51
C GLY A 147 39.01 24.63 -0.14
N PHE A 148 38.49 24.78 1.07
CA PHE A 148 38.44 26.09 1.72
C PHE A 148 39.79 26.38 2.38
N ASP A 149 40.51 27.34 1.78
CA ASP A 149 41.74 27.94 2.31
C ASP A 149 41.53 28.37 3.77
N ARG A 150 42.38 27.82 4.64
CA ARG A 150 42.25 27.92 6.09
C ARG A 150 43.08 29.08 6.67
N ASP A 151 43.10 30.23 6.00
CA ASP A 151 43.98 31.35 6.36
C ASP A 151 43.30 32.69 6.75
N GLU A 152 41.96 32.82 6.73
CA GLU A 152 41.30 34.12 7.02
C GLU A 152 40.51 34.22 8.34
N ALA A 153 40.79 33.38 9.34
CA ALA A 153 40.04 33.38 10.62
C ALA A 153 40.87 33.71 11.88
N ARG A 154 42.05 34.35 11.76
CA ARG A 154 42.91 34.64 12.93
C ARG A 154 43.29 36.10 13.19
N GLU A 155 42.70 37.08 12.52
CA GLU A 155 43.14 38.49 12.68
C GLU A 155 42.03 39.51 12.99
N ARG A 156 41.02 39.13 13.78
CA ARG A 156 40.02 40.07 14.34
C ARG A 156 39.70 39.87 15.82
N ALA A 157 40.70 39.51 16.60
CA ALA A 157 40.58 39.50 18.06
C ALA A 157 41.93 39.92 18.68
N LEU A 158 42.26 41.21 18.61
CA LEU A 158 43.10 41.95 19.56
C LEU A 158 43.23 43.40 19.02
N HIS A 159 43.21 44.40 19.93
CA HIS A 159 42.99 45.84 19.69
C HIS A 159 41.53 46.20 19.36
N ASP A 160 40.79 46.99 20.13
CA ASP A 160 41.20 48.15 20.91
C ASP A 160 40.08 48.51 21.91
N THR A 161 40.37 48.35 23.21
CA THR A 161 39.84 49.24 24.24
C THR A 161 41.09 49.80 24.92
N PRO A 162 41.19 51.11 25.20
CA PRO A 162 40.43 51.67 26.31
C PRO A 162 40.11 53.18 26.24
N SER A 163 39.43 53.64 27.30
CA SER A 163 39.71 54.90 28.02
C SER A 163 38.68 56.04 27.90
N ALA A 164 37.86 56.13 28.96
CA ALA A 164 37.68 57.27 29.85
C ALA A 164 37.30 58.69 29.35
N ALA A 165 36.35 59.24 30.10
CA ALA A 165 36.17 60.65 30.48
C ALA A 165 35.47 61.59 29.47
N ARG A 166 34.21 61.96 29.75
CA ARG A 166 33.80 63.08 30.64
C ARG A 166 32.30 63.10 30.81
#